data_AF-A0AA44JRY3-F1
#
_entry.id   AF-A0AA44JRY3-F1
#
_cell.length_a   1.000
_cell.length_b   1.000
_cell.length_c   1.000
_cell.angle_alpha   90.00
_cell.angle_beta   90.00
_cell.angle_gamma   90.00
#
_symmetry.space_group_name_H-M   'P 1'
#
loop_
_entity.id
_entity.type
_entity.pdbx_description
1 polymer ?
#
loop_
_entity_poly.entity_id
_entity_poly.type
_entity_poly.pdbx_seq_one_letter_code
_entity_poly.pdbx_strand_id
1 'polypeptide(L)'
;MNLFKVTAIVSSLFILSACNSGNDVSNIKAELTSAQKDQITSYLNAPSGFEFKHDTPLYTALNSLYFFSTQNEVTPQSINPGISKGIANVLKLDAFAKLSTKASQTSLTFVGNHPVTATDTGAPTLDATKWHCYDSTPMTVVVDNQGMTIDGTLTEYEYSSGCSTSNSQVFSYNFNHAHINSNFVIDSGSISDQRNGQQALKANQILLSSAEAGVANQFGKAWLAQWKLNTINAGSDFLTLKDGRVVYNKIPSNLVDFASLDQTKLLAGTVFGNAPASGTPASPKWCRIINIPQGTDLNSQKAQTMIAVNCARSEKRYCKEVKDPKDPTKVEFAAGMQPATSPLAWGDKEYNNAMDNTDLQQKNNKQGHFEQNGQAQNAFTISPYGAPPFAGTLKAVYGYTAPKDANPASPYFNNAGTNSFAGHPGHCQNEMADWATTTGVSFKVITAHGATGVDFLTQNFAG
;
A
#
# COMPACT_ATOMS: atom_id res chain seq x y z
N MET A 1 -5.30 4.43 -48.53
CA MET A 1 -6.59 4.59 -47.81
C MET A 1 -6.67 3.47 -46.79
N ASN A 2 -6.43 3.74 -45.50
CA ASN A 2 -7.43 4.15 -44.49
C ASN A 2 -8.64 3.18 -44.48
N LEU A 3 -9.03 2.56 -43.36
CA LEU A 3 -9.18 3.18 -42.05
C LEU A 3 -9.19 2.14 -40.91
N PHE A 4 -8.49 2.51 -39.84
CA PHE A 4 -8.69 2.08 -38.45
C PHE A 4 -10.11 2.41 -37.91
N LYS A 5 -10.43 1.82 -36.75
CA LYS A 5 -11.51 2.14 -35.78
C LYS A 5 -12.79 1.31 -35.94
N VAL A 6 -13.01 0.36 -35.02
CA VAL A 6 -13.84 0.56 -33.81
C VAL A 6 -13.39 -0.44 -32.73
N THR A 7 -12.69 0.10 -31.73
CA THR A 7 -12.67 -0.40 -30.36
C THR A 7 -13.72 0.42 -29.63
N ALA A 8 -14.80 -0.19 -29.13
CA ALA A 8 -15.63 0.23 -27.98
C ALA A 8 -16.97 -0.53 -28.02
N ILE A 9 -17.47 -0.91 -26.84
CA ILE A 9 -18.82 -1.45 -26.59
C ILE A 9 -18.98 -2.97 -26.86
N VAL A 10 -18.26 -3.80 -26.10
CA VAL A 10 -18.84 -5.03 -25.54
C VAL A 10 -18.41 -5.15 -24.07
N SER A 11 -18.82 -4.13 -23.31
CA SER A 11 -18.74 -4.09 -21.84
C SER A 11 -20.08 -3.62 -21.27
N SER A 12 -21.21 -4.02 -21.87
CA SER A 12 -22.50 -3.41 -21.52
C SER A 12 -23.70 -4.36 -21.62
N LEU A 13 -23.56 -5.66 -21.33
CA LEU A 13 -24.71 -6.56 -21.13
C LEU A 13 -24.27 -7.86 -20.43
N PHE A 14 -23.92 -7.78 -19.15
CA PHE A 14 -24.20 -8.82 -18.13
C PHE A 14 -24.06 -8.22 -16.72
N ILE A 15 -24.69 -7.06 -16.53
CA ILE A 15 -25.22 -6.66 -15.23
C ILE A 15 -26.65 -7.24 -15.20
N LEU A 16 -27.02 -7.89 -14.09
CA LEU A 16 -28.38 -8.22 -13.58
C LEU A 16 -28.59 -9.71 -13.18
N SER A 17 -27.86 -10.14 -12.15
CA SER A 17 -28.38 -10.86 -10.96
C SER A 17 -27.17 -10.99 -10.01
N ALA A 18 -27.15 -10.49 -8.78
CA ALA A 18 -28.19 -10.37 -7.80
C ALA A 18 -28.11 -9.02 -7.07
N CYS A 19 -29.21 -8.28 -7.09
CA CYS A 19 -29.60 -7.43 -5.99
C CYS A 19 -30.47 -8.28 -5.03
N ASN A 20 -30.26 -8.05 -3.73
CA ASN A 20 -31.13 -8.33 -2.58
C ASN A 20 -31.15 -9.69 -1.86
N SER A 21 -31.07 -9.52 -0.53
CA SER A 21 -31.63 -10.28 0.59
C SER A 21 -31.05 -11.66 0.92
N GLY A 22 -30.65 -11.77 2.20
CA GLY A 22 -30.15 -12.99 2.81
C GLY A 22 -31.21 -14.08 2.92
N ASN A 23 -30.74 -15.32 2.77
CA ASN A 23 -31.21 -16.52 3.48
C ASN A 23 -30.49 -17.84 3.06
N ASP A 24 -29.54 -17.84 2.14
CA ASP A 24 -29.04 -19.11 1.53
C ASP A 24 -27.51 -19.35 1.67
N VAL A 25 -27.02 -19.59 2.88
CA VAL A 25 -25.74 -20.35 3.05
C VAL A 25 -26.00 -21.77 3.57
N SER A 26 -27.18 -22.05 4.13
CA SER A 26 -27.56 -23.40 4.56
C SER A 26 -27.98 -24.35 3.42
N ASN A 27 -28.11 -23.86 2.18
CA ASN A 27 -28.50 -24.68 1.02
C ASN A 27 -27.38 -24.95 0.01
N ILE A 28 -26.12 -24.56 0.26
CA ILE A 28 -25.00 -24.97 -0.59
C ILE A 28 -24.51 -26.37 -0.18
N LYS A 29 -25.37 -27.37 -0.44
CA LYS A 29 -24.95 -28.75 -0.75
C LYS A 29 -24.99 -28.97 -2.27
N ALA A 30 -24.59 -27.95 -3.04
CA ALA A 30 -24.35 -28.09 -4.47
C ALA A 30 -22.83 -28.12 -4.68
N GLU A 31 -22.33 -29.24 -5.17
CA GLU A 31 -20.93 -29.44 -5.50
C GLU A 31 -20.49 -28.37 -6.51
N LEU A 32 -19.67 -27.43 -6.04
CA LEU A 32 -18.96 -26.50 -6.92
C LEU A 32 -18.28 -27.30 -8.03
N THR A 33 -18.49 -26.87 -9.28
CA THR A 33 -17.81 -27.49 -10.43
C THR A 33 -16.30 -27.32 -10.27
N SER A 34 -15.51 -28.23 -10.82
CA SER A 34 -14.05 -28.14 -10.76
C SER A 34 -13.53 -26.79 -11.29
N ALA A 35 -14.14 -26.23 -12.33
CA ALA A 35 -13.79 -24.91 -12.86
C ALA A 35 -14.06 -23.78 -11.86
N GLN A 36 -15.15 -23.84 -11.09
CA GLN A 36 -15.45 -22.86 -10.04
C GLN A 36 -14.53 -23.05 -8.82
N LYS A 37 -14.21 -24.30 -8.47
CA LYS A 37 -13.21 -24.61 -7.44
C LYS A 37 -11.83 -24.11 -7.86
N ASP A 38 -11.45 -24.27 -9.12
CA ASP A 38 -10.17 -23.81 -9.68
C ASP A 38 -10.13 -22.28 -9.80
N GLN A 39 -11.25 -21.62 -10.07
CA GLN A 39 -11.34 -20.17 -10.13
C GLN A 39 -11.30 -19.55 -8.72
N ILE A 40 -11.96 -20.17 -7.72
CA ILE A 40 -11.84 -19.81 -6.30
C ILE A 40 -10.42 -20.11 -5.79
N THR A 41 -9.86 -21.26 -6.15
CA THR A 41 -8.49 -21.65 -5.81
C THR A 41 -7.48 -20.74 -6.49
N SER A 42 -7.75 -20.24 -7.70
CA SER A 42 -6.94 -19.23 -8.39
C SER A 42 -7.06 -17.83 -7.78
N TYR A 43 -8.20 -17.50 -7.16
CA TYR A 43 -8.37 -16.28 -6.37
C TYR A 43 -7.68 -16.38 -5.00
N LEU A 44 -7.74 -17.55 -4.36
CA LEU A 44 -7.01 -17.88 -3.13
C LEU A 44 -5.50 -18.02 -3.36
N ASN A 45 -5.09 -18.46 -4.55
CA ASN A 45 -3.70 -18.59 -5.00
C ASN A 45 -3.25 -17.39 -5.85
N ALA A 46 -3.97 -16.26 -5.79
CA ALA A 46 -3.54 -15.06 -6.51
C ALA A 46 -2.09 -14.75 -6.12
N PRO A 47 -1.19 -14.54 -7.10
CA PRO A 47 0.24 -14.49 -6.83
C PRO A 47 0.56 -13.44 -5.78
N SER A 48 1.18 -13.92 -4.69
CA SER A 48 1.69 -13.11 -3.58
C SER A 48 2.53 -11.95 -4.12
N GLY A 49 2.12 -10.71 -3.89
CA GLY A 49 2.89 -9.54 -4.32
C GLY A 49 2.06 -8.28 -4.49
N PHE A 50 2.74 -7.22 -4.90
CA PHE A 50 2.17 -5.91 -5.21
C PHE A 50 2.30 -5.63 -6.70
N GLU A 51 1.34 -4.92 -7.29
CA GLU A 51 1.52 -4.40 -8.64
C GLU A 51 2.78 -3.53 -8.70
N PHE A 52 3.58 -3.71 -9.75
CA PHE A 52 4.70 -2.83 -9.99
C PHE A 52 4.19 -1.45 -10.42
N LYS A 53 4.56 -0.43 -9.65
CA LYS A 53 4.12 0.96 -9.85
C LYS A 53 5.24 1.76 -10.52
N HIS A 54 4.88 2.42 -11.61
CA HIS A 54 5.76 3.14 -12.52
C HIS A 54 5.78 4.67 -12.24
N ASP A 55 5.44 5.09 -11.03
CA ASP A 55 5.20 6.51 -10.67
C ASP A 55 6.00 6.96 -9.43
N THR A 56 7.02 6.19 -9.06
CA THR A 56 7.94 6.60 -7.98
C THR A 56 8.93 7.64 -8.51
N PRO A 57 9.40 8.61 -7.70
CA PRO A 57 10.35 9.63 -8.17
C PRO A 57 11.60 9.06 -8.86
N LEU A 58 12.18 7.99 -8.29
CA LEU A 58 13.30 7.28 -8.91
C LEU A 58 12.89 6.62 -10.22
N TYR A 59 11.72 5.99 -10.28
CA TYR A 59 11.23 5.42 -11.54
C TYR A 59 11.03 6.49 -12.62
N THR A 60 10.40 7.62 -12.28
CA THR A 60 10.19 8.74 -13.20
C THR A 60 11.52 9.27 -13.72
N ALA A 61 12.51 9.46 -12.84
CA ALA A 61 13.87 9.83 -13.23
C ALA A 61 14.44 8.85 -14.27
N LEU A 62 14.39 7.55 -13.98
CA LEU A 62 14.91 6.49 -14.85
C LEU A 62 14.16 6.39 -16.17
N ASN A 63 12.84 6.57 -16.14
CA ASN A 63 11.99 6.57 -17.32
C ASN A 63 12.34 7.75 -18.25
N SER A 64 12.56 8.94 -17.69
CA SER A 64 13.01 10.12 -18.43
C SER A 64 14.39 9.90 -19.06
N LEU A 65 15.35 9.34 -18.31
CA LEU A 65 16.69 9.01 -18.82
C LEU A 65 16.65 7.98 -19.95
N TYR A 66 15.88 6.90 -19.75
CA TYR A 66 15.65 5.87 -20.77
C TYR A 66 15.06 6.48 -22.04
N PHE A 67 14.03 7.33 -21.90
CA PHE A 67 13.43 8.05 -23.01
C PHE A 67 14.47 8.88 -23.78
N PHE A 68 15.25 9.72 -23.10
CA PHE A 68 16.26 10.54 -23.77
C PHE A 68 17.35 9.71 -24.45
N SER A 69 17.74 8.58 -23.85
CA SER A 69 18.80 7.72 -24.40
C SER A 69 18.41 6.97 -25.68
N THR A 70 17.11 6.71 -25.89
CA THR A 70 16.60 5.90 -27.01
C THR A 70 16.02 6.73 -28.17
N GLN A 71 16.11 8.06 -28.09
CA GLN A 71 15.74 8.94 -29.19
C GLN A 71 16.84 8.93 -30.26
N ASN A 72 16.46 8.68 -31.52
CA ASN A 72 17.40 8.53 -32.64
C ASN A 72 18.11 9.84 -33.05
N GLU A 73 17.77 11.00 -32.49
CA GLU A 73 18.33 12.31 -32.87
C GLU A 73 18.42 13.30 -31.69
N VAL A 74 19.30 13.07 -30.70
CA VAL A 74 19.62 14.12 -29.72
C VAL A 74 21.14 14.17 -29.44
N THR A 75 21.80 15.20 -29.98
CA THR A 75 23.02 15.79 -29.42
C THR A 75 22.59 16.95 -28.50
N PRO A 76 22.60 16.79 -27.16
CA PRO A 76 21.92 17.71 -26.27
C PRO A 76 22.73 18.99 -26.07
N GLN A 77 22.32 20.04 -26.77
CA GLN A 77 22.56 21.44 -26.40
C GLN A 77 21.28 22.31 -26.50
N SER A 78 20.11 21.72 -26.78
CA SER A 78 18.88 22.52 -27.00
C SER A 78 17.60 21.68 -26.87
N ILE A 79 17.04 21.53 -25.67
CA ILE A 79 15.64 21.07 -25.54
C ILE A 79 14.79 22.21 -24.95
N ASN A 80 13.97 22.84 -25.81
CA ASN A 80 12.71 23.52 -25.47
C ASN A 80 11.85 23.72 -26.74
N PRO A 81 10.50 23.88 -26.67
CA PRO A 81 9.47 22.98 -26.15
C PRO A 81 8.37 22.75 -27.19
N GLY A 82 7.86 21.53 -27.28
CA GLY A 82 6.64 21.27 -28.02
C GLY A 82 6.87 20.12 -28.97
N ILE A 83 6.33 18.98 -28.57
CA ILE A 83 6.10 17.86 -29.48
C ILE A 83 7.39 17.09 -29.84
N SER A 84 8.12 16.57 -28.85
CA SER A 84 8.92 15.37 -29.11
C SER A 84 7.98 14.21 -29.42
N LYS A 85 8.28 13.43 -30.47
CA LYS A 85 7.49 12.27 -30.86
C LYS A 85 7.48 11.26 -29.73
N GLY A 86 6.29 10.82 -29.32
CA GLY A 86 6.15 9.75 -28.34
C GLY A 86 6.74 8.45 -28.89
N ILE A 87 7.72 7.88 -28.19
CA ILE A 87 8.19 6.53 -28.45
C ILE A 87 7.32 5.58 -27.61
N ALA A 88 6.83 4.50 -28.23
CA ALA A 88 6.03 3.49 -27.55
C ALA A 88 6.82 2.65 -26.53
N ASN A 89 8.14 2.80 -26.50
CA ASN A 89 9.11 2.14 -25.64
C ASN A 89 9.47 3.12 -24.52
N VAL A 90 8.60 3.23 -23.51
CA VAL A 90 8.99 3.78 -22.21
C VAL A 90 9.49 2.62 -21.34
N LEU A 91 10.19 2.92 -20.24
CA LEU A 91 10.61 1.90 -19.30
C LEU A 91 9.34 1.13 -18.85
N LYS A 92 9.34 -0.19 -18.99
CA LYS A 92 8.26 -1.15 -18.68
C LYS A 92 8.91 -2.52 -18.46
N LEU A 93 8.15 -3.49 -17.95
CA LEU A 93 8.57 -4.89 -18.01
C LEU A 93 9.00 -5.23 -19.45
N ASP A 94 10.16 -5.87 -19.59
CA ASP A 94 10.79 -6.25 -20.87
C ASP A 94 11.20 -5.10 -21.80
N ALA A 95 11.28 -3.85 -21.30
CA ALA A 95 11.75 -2.72 -22.13
C ALA A 95 13.15 -2.97 -22.69
N PHE A 96 14.08 -3.45 -21.86
CA PHE A 96 15.46 -3.75 -22.28
C PHE A 96 15.54 -4.94 -23.24
N ALA A 97 14.73 -5.99 -23.02
CA ALA A 97 14.76 -7.20 -23.84
C ALA A 97 14.48 -6.94 -25.34
N LYS A 98 13.84 -5.81 -25.66
CA LYS A 98 13.53 -5.38 -27.04
C LYS A 98 14.65 -4.60 -27.71
N LEU A 99 15.71 -4.25 -26.97
CA LEU A 99 16.85 -3.50 -27.50
C LEU A 99 17.90 -4.42 -28.11
N SER A 100 18.72 -3.85 -29.00
CA SER A 100 19.84 -4.58 -29.58
C SER A 100 20.96 -4.78 -28.54
N THR A 101 21.81 -5.78 -28.72
CA THR A 101 23.02 -5.98 -27.90
C THR A 101 24.09 -4.91 -28.11
N LYS A 102 23.95 -4.05 -29.13
CA LYS A 102 24.82 -2.90 -29.30
C LYS A 102 24.29 -1.77 -28.44
N ALA A 103 25.12 -1.34 -27.49
CA ALA A 103 24.87 -0.20 -26.63
C ALA A 103 24.52 1.06 -27.44
N SER A 104 23.38 1.68 -27.15
CA SER A 104 23.14 3.08 -27.51
C SER A 104 23.71 3.95 -26.40
N GLN A 105 24.87 4.56 -26.64
CA GLN A 105 25.44 5.55 -25.74
C GLN A 105 24.93 6.94 -26.11
N THR A 106 24.28 7.59 -25.15
CA THR A 106 23.82 8.98 -25.28
C THR A 106 24.42 9.78 -24.15
N SER A 107 25.22 10.80 -24.48
CA SER A 107 25.63 11.80 -23.48
C SER A 107 24.51 12.83 -23.35
N LEU A 108 24.04 13.05 -22.13
CA LEU A 108 23.03 14.04 -21.76
C LEU A 108 23.72 15.14 -20.96
N THR A 109 23.88 16.32 -21.53
CA THR A 109 24.30 17.51 -20.78
C THR A 109 23.25 18.59 -21.02
N PHE A 110 22.50 18.96 -19.98
CA PHE A 110 21.71 20.19 -20.07
C PHE A 110 22.68 21.37 -19.96
N VAL A 111 22.56 22.34 -20.86
CA VAL A 111 23.46 23.50 -20.87
C VAL A 111 23.25 24.25 -19.56
N GLY A 112 24.26 24.21 -18.69
CA GLY A 112 24.23 24.85 -17.37
C GLY A 112 23.81 26.31 -17.54
N ASN A 113 22.55 26.59 -17.16
CA ASN A 113 21.80 27.86 -17.14
C ASN A 113 20.36 27.73 -17.66
N HIS A 114 19.95 26.60 -18.26
CA HIS A 114 18.58 26.41 -18.73
C HIS A 114 18.02 25.02 -18.39
N PRO A 115 17.13 24.91 -17.40
CA PRO A 115 16.44 23.65 -17.14
C PRO A 115 15.48 23.33 -18.29
N VAL A 116 15.26 22.03 -18.52
CA VAL A 116 14.50 21.49 -19.66
C VAL A 116 13.11 21.09 -19.22
N THR A 117 12.10 21.42 -20.03
CA THR A 117 10.73 20.93 -19.83
C THR A 117 10.50 19.64 -20.60
N ALA A 118 10.02 18.59 -19.93
CA ALA A 118 9.63 17.32 -20.54
C ALA A 118 8.31 16.79 -19.95
N THR A 119 7.69 15.80 -20.59
CA THR A 119 6.48 15.13 -20.06
C THR A 119 6.80 13.71 -19.63
N ASP A 120 5.97 13.10 -18.78
CA ASP A 120 6.12 11.70 -18.31
C ASP A 120 6.41 10.68 -19.43
N THR A 121 5.88 10.94 -20.62
CA THR A 121 5.97 10.05 -21.79
C THR A 121 6.87 10.61 -22.89
N GLY A 122 7.41 11.81 -22.67
CA GLY A 122 8.00 12.65 -23.70
C GLY A 122 7.04 12.97 -24.86
N ALA A 123 5.75 12.63 -24.72
CA ALA A 123 4.75 12.88 -25.73
C ALA A 123 4.28 14.35 -25.69
N PRO A 124 3.83 14.87 -26.84
CA PRO A 124 3.28 16.21 -26.93
C PRO A 124 2.03 16.36 -26.07
N THR A 125 1.95 17.38 -25.20
CA THR A 125 0.72 17.69 -24.47
C THR A 125 0.60 19.18 -24.15
N LEU A 126 -0.64 19.68 -24.15
CA LEU A 126 -0.99 21.04 -23.73
C LEU A 126 -1.33 21.12 -22.22
N ASP A 127 -1.38 19.97 -21.56
CA ASP A 127 -1.69 19.89 -20.13
C ASP A 127 -0.43 20.16 -19.30
N ALA A 128 -0.32 21.39 -18.78
CA ALA A 128 0.81 21.84 -17.98
C ALA A 128 1.01 21.03 -16.68
N THR A 129 0.00 20.27 -16.22
CA THR A 129 0.14 19.39 -15.05
C THR A 129 1.01 18.17 -15.32
N LYS A 130 1.32 17.89 -16.59
CA LYS A 130 2.17 16.78 -17.05
C LYS A 130 3.59 17.22 -17.39
N TRP A 131 3.92 18.47 -17.10
CA TRP A 131 5.22 19.05 -17.43
C TRP A 131 6.14 18.95 -16.22
N HIS A 132 7.34 18.46 -16.46
CA HIS A 132 8.41 18.29 -15.49
C HIS A 132 9.57 19.18 -15.89
N CYS A 133 10.25 19.76 -14.91
CA CYS A 133 11.39 20.65 -15.14
C CYS A 133 12.67 19.96 -14.67
N TYR A 134 13.63 19.72 -15.58
CA TYR A 134 14.84 18.95 -15.30
C TYR A 134 16.12 19.79 -15.43
N ASP A 135 17.11 19.49 -14.61
CA ASP A 135 18.49 19.98 -14.74
C ASP A 135 19.49 18.84 -14.47
N SER A 136 20.73 18.98 -14.96
CA SER A 136 21.75 17.94 -14.90
C SER A 136 23.14 18.52 -15.00
N THR A 137 24.09 17.83 -14.39
CA THR A 137 25.51 17.94 -14.77
C THR A 137 25.74 17.15 -16.07
N PRO A 138 26.95 17.17 -16.68
CA PRO A 138 27.27 16.21 -17.74
C PRO A 138 26.97 14.79 -17.25
N MET A 139 26.13 14.09 -18.00
CA MET A 139 25.65 12.76 -17.69
C MET A 139 25.82 11.87 -18.93
N THR A 140 26.09 10.59 -18.70
CA THR A 140 26.13 9.58 -19.74
C THR A 140 25.11 8.50 -19.41
N VAL A 141 24.28 8.16 -20.39
CA VAL A 141 23.33 7.06 -20.30
C VAL A 141 23.65 6.07 -21.41
N VAL A 142 23.90 4.83 -21.03
CA VAL A 142 24.13 3.72 -21.95
C VAL A 142 23.01 2.72 -21.75
N VAL A 143 22.29 2.37 -22.82
CA VAL A 143 21.21 1.38 -22.76
C VAL A 143 21.44 0.28 -23.77
N ASP A 144 21.21 -0.96 -23.34
CA ASP A 144 21.25 -2.16 -24.16
C ASP A 144 20.22 -3.19 -23.67
N ASN A 145 20.37 -4.45 -24.11
CA ASN A 145 19.48 -5.53 -23.72
C ASN A 145 19.74 -6.11 -22.31
N GLN A 146 20.81 -5.69 -21.64
CA GLN A 146 21.16 -6.08 -20.28
C GLN A 146 20.65 -5.06 -19.25
N GLY A 147 20.55 -3.79 -19.65
CA GLY A 147 20.02 -2.76 -18.78
C GLY A 147 20.35 -1.34 -19.21
N MET A 148 20.46 -0.47 -18.20
CA MET A 148 20.78 0.94 -18.34
C MET A 148 21.88 1.32 -17.35
N THR A 149 23.02 1.81 -17.86
CA THR A 149 24.13 2.36 -17.08
C THR A 149 24.08 3.88 -17.12
N ILE A 150 24.12 4.52 -15.95
CA ILE A 150 23.99 5.97 -15.80
C ILE A 150 25.16 6.50 -14.97
N ASP A 151 25.78 7.57 -15.43
CA ASP A 151 26.78 8.33 -14.68
C ASP A 151 26.49 9.83 -14.81
N GLY A 152 26.36 10.56 -13.70
CA GLY A 152 25.98 11.98 -13.66
C GLY A 152 24.89 12.30 -12.63
N THR A 153 24.42 13.54 -12.60
CA THR A 153 23.35 13.97 -11.68
C THR A 153 22.12 14.44 -12.46
N LEU A 154 20.93 14.00 -12.04
CA LEU A 154 19.63 14.48 -12.55
C LEU A 154 18.81 15.07 -11.41
N THR A 155 18.28 16.27 -11.61
CA THR A 155 17.39 16.94 -10.66
C THR A 155 16.10 17.33 -11.35
N GLU A 156 14.96 17.06 -10.71
CA GLU A 156 13.65 17.56 -11.10
C GLU A 156 13.22 18.69 -10.17
N TYR A 157 12.64 19.74 -10.75
CA TYR A 157 12.05 20.89 -10.09
C TYR A 157 10.56 20.97 -10.42
N GLU A 158 9.77 21.56 -9.52
CA GLU A 158 8.36 21.80 -9.75
C GLU A 158 8.17 22.69 -10.99
N TYR A 159 7.21 22.36 -11.84
CA TYR A 159 6.80 23.23 -12.93
C TYR A 159 5.77 24.25 -12.40
N SER A 160 6.24 25.46 -12.05
CA SER A 160 5.40 26.53 -11.52
C SER A 160 5.63 27.81 -12.30
N SER A 161 4.66 28.17 -13.16
CA SER A 161 4.74 29.33 -14.05
C SER A 161 5.95 29.32 -15.00
N GLY A 162 6.47 28.13 -15.31
CA GLY A 162 7.67 27.93 -16.11
C GLY A 162 8.64 26.95 -15.48
N CYS A 163 9.63 26.53 -16.27
CA CYS A 163 10.72 25.67 -15.81
C CYS A 163 11.89 26.54 -15.32
N SER A 164 12.22 26.42 -14.03
CA SER A 164 13.33 27.15 -13.39
C SER A 164 13.99 26.30 -12.30
N THR A 165 15.32 26.39 -12.17
CA THR A 165 16.09 25.76 -11.07
C THR A 165 15.89 26.47 -9.73
N SER A 166 15.25 27.64 -9.74
CA SER A 166 14.81 28.34 -8.53
C SER A 166 13.53 27.77 -7.92
N ASN A 167 12.83 26.88 -8.64
CA ASN A 167 11.61 26.23 -8.13
C ASN A 167 11.97 25.17 -7.08
N SER A 168 10.97 24.68 -6.34
CA SER A 168 11.21 23.63 -5.34
C SER A 168 11.74 22.36 -6.02
N GLN A 169 12.77 21.75 -5.44
CA GLN A 169 13.26 20.46 -5.93
C GLN A 169 12.26 19.34 -5.61
N VAL A 170 11.86 18.59 -6.63
CA VAL A 170 11.03 17.39 -6.51
C VAL A 170 11.91 16.19 -6.12
N PHE A 171 12.99 15.96 -6.87
CA PHE A 171 14.03 14.99 -6.55
C PHE A 171 15.40 15.43 -7.09
N SER A 172 16.47 14.88 -6.52
CA SER A 172 17.82 15.03 -7.06
C SER A 172 18.60 13.75 -6.80
N TYR A 173 19.08 13.10 -7.87
CA TYR A 173 19.81 11.84 -7.81
C TYR A 173 21.17 11.98 -8.47
N ASN A 174 22.22 11.56 -7.76
CA ASN A 174 23.55 11.39 -8.34
C ASN A 174 23.81 9.90 -8.57
N PHE A 175 24.08 9.56 -9.82
CA PHE A 175 24.40 8.24 -10.33
C PHE A 175 25.90 8.17 -10.57
N ASN A 176 26.57 7.17 -10.01
CA ASN A 176 27.98 6.88 -10.27
C ASN A 176 28.07 5.48 -10.86
N HIS A 177 28.21 5.42 -12.19
CA HIS A 177 28.24 4.18 -12.97
C HIS A 177 27.11 3.20 -12.59
N ALA A 178 25.93 3.72 -12.25
CA ALA A 178 24.81 2.93 -11.74
C ALA A 178 24.20 2.11 -12.87
N HIS A 179 24.25 0.79 -12.78
CA HIS A 179 23.61 -0.11 -13.73
C HIS A 179 22.31 -0.67 -13.17
N ILE A 180 21.24 -0.60 -13.97
CA ILE A 180 19.91 -1.12 -13.66
C ILE A 180 19.56 -2.18 -14.68
N ASN A 181 19.37 -3.40 -14.21
CA ASN A 181 19.08 -4.54 -15.09
C ASN A 181 17.58 -4.68 -15.42
N SER A 182 17.26 -5.70 -16.21
CA SER A 182 15.89 -6.05 -16.63
C SER A 182 14.91 -6.37 -15.50
N ASN A 183 15.41 -6.66 -14.30
CA ASN A 183 14.59 -6.92 -13.11
C ASN A 183 14.36 -5.67 -12.26
N PHE A 184 14.73 -4.49 -12.77
CA PHE A 184 14.61 -3.21 -12.05
C PHE A 184 15.39 -3.18 -10.73
N VAL A 185 16.56 -3.82 -10.72
CA VAL A 185 17.50 -3.83 -9.59
C VAL A 185 18.79 -3.14 -10.01
N ILE A 186 19.31 -2.30 -9.12
CA ILE A 186 20.65 -1.72 -9.24
C ILE A 186 21.64 -2.80 -8.82
N ASP A 187 22.40 -3.34 -9.78
CA ASP A 187 23.30 -4.47 -9.54
C ASP A 187 24.79 -4.09 -9.55
N SER A 188 25.13 -2.89 -10.03
CA SER A 188 26.46 -2.29 -9.92
C SER A 188 26.41 -0.76 -9.92
N GLY A 189 27.51 -0.13 -9.51
CA GLY A 189 27.59 1.30 -9.27
C GLY A 189 26.78 1.76 -8.05
N SER A 190 26.44 3.04 -7.99
CA SER A 190 25.67 3.60 -6.87
C SER A 190 24.75 4.74 -7.31
N ILE A 191 23.61 4.87 -6.63
CA ILE A 191 22.70 6.01 -6.75
C ILE A 191 22.57 6.65 -5.37
N SER A 192 22.68 7.97 -5.28
CA SER A 192 22.48 8.72 -4.03
C SER A 192 21.37 9.77 -4.17
N ASP A 193 20.45 9.82 -3.21
CA ASP A 193 19.45 10.89 -3.08
C ASP A 193 20.09 12.11 -2.43
N GLN A 194 20.15 13.20 -3.19
CA GLN A 194 20.82 14.44 -2.80
C GLN A 194 19.93 15.34 -1.93
N ARG A 195 18.61 15.08 -1.81
CA ARG A 195 17.69 15.93 -1.04
C ARG A 195 17.93 15.90 0.47
N ASN A 196 18.45 14.79 1.00
CA ASN A 196 18.58 14.53 2.44
C ASN A 196 20.04 14.29 2.88
N GLY A 197 21.02 14.91 2.20
CA GLY A 197 22.44 14.77 2.55
C GLY A 197 23.12 13.53 1.97
N GLN A 198 22.98 13.32 0.65
CA GLN A 198 23.62 12.23 -0.12
C GLN A 198 23.39 10.84 0.47
N GLN A 199 22.13 10.43 0.60
CA GLN A 199 21.81 9.08 1.07
C GLN A 199 22.00 8.06 -0.05
N ALA A 200 22.85 7.06 0.15
CA ALA A 200 22.98 5.93 -0.78
C ALA A 200 21.68 5.12 -0.82
N LEU A 201 21.19 4.85 -2.03
CA LEU A 201 20.01 4.03 -2.27
C LEU A 201 20.37 2.54 -2.23
N LYS A 202 19.42 1.72 -1.78
CA LYS A 202 19.58 0.25 -1.81
C LYS A 202 19.47 -0.28 -3.22
N ALA A 203 20.11 -1.42 -3.48
CA ALA A 203 20.06 -2.10 -4.77
C ALA A 203 18.63 -2.32 -5.31
N ASN A 204 17.67 -2.64 -4.45
CA ASN A 204 16.27 -2.87 -4.81
C ASN A 204 15.35 -1.67 -4.55
N GLN A 205 15.88 -0.45 -4.48
CA GLN A 205 15.09 0.74 -4.12
C GLN A 205 13.85 0.95 -5.00
N ILE A 206 13.92 0.64 -6.30
CA ILE A 206 12.79 0.77 -7.23
C ILE A 206 11.66 -0.19 -6.82
N LEU A 207 12.00 -1.46 -6.56
CA LEU A 207 11.05 -2.48 -6.09
C LEU A 207 10.50 -2.13 -4.70
N LEU A 208 11.35 -1.63 -3.79
CA LEU A 208 10.93 -1.18 -2.46
C LEU A 208 9.88 -0.07 -2.56
N SER A 209 10.16 1.01 -3.29
CA SER A 209 9.23 2.13 -3.45
C SER A 209 7.89 1.68 -4.06
N SER A 210 7.93 0.75 -5.02
CA SER A 210 6.71 0.16 -5.58
C SER A 210 5.94 -0.69 -4.56
N ALA A 211 6.63 -1.51 -3.77
CA ALA A 211 6.01 -2.33 -2.73
C ALA A 211 5.40 -1.44 -1.62
N GLU A 212 6.06 -0.35 -1.24
CA GLU A 212 5.56 0.61 -0.25
C GLU A 212 4.18 1.18 -0.63
N ALA A 213 3.99 1.56 -1.91
CA ALA A 213 2.71 2.02 -2.42
C ALA A 213 1.64 0.93 -2.32
N GLY A 214 1.99 -0.31 -2.67
CA GLY A 214 1.10 -1.47 -2.52
C GLY A 214 0.70 -1.73 -1.07
N VAL A 215 1.67 -1.72 -0.15
CA VAL A 215 1.44 -1.88 1.30
C VAL A 215 0.56 -0.77 1.84
N ALA A 216 0.82 0.50 1.49
CA ALA A 216 -0.02 1.62 1.94
C ALA A 216 -1.46 1.53 1.42
N ASN A 217 -1.64 1.13 0.16
CA ASN A 217 -2.96 0.99 -0.43
C ASN A 217 -3.75 -0.12 0.27
N GLN A 218 -3.14 -1.29 0.41
CA GLN A 218 -3.77 -2.50 0.94
C GLN A 218 -3.98 -2.45 2.46
N PHE A 219 -2.93 -2.08 3.19
CA PHE A 219 -2.84 -2.22 4.63
C PHE A 219 -2.80 -0.87 5.37
N GLY A 220 -2.68 0.26 4.68
CA GLY A 220 -2.70 1.59 5.28
C GLY A 220 -1.33 2.16 5.65
N LYS A 221 -1.30 3.47 5.95
CA LYS A 221 -0.05 4.22 6.19
C LYS A 221 0.62 3.83 7.51
N ALA A 222 -0.13 3.52 8.56
CA ALA A 222 0.45 3.08 9.81
C ALA A 222 1.06 1.68 9.71
N TRP A 223 0.45 0.77 8.95
CA TRP A 223 1.07 -0.53 8.66
C TRP A 223 2.29 -0.39 7.77
N LEU A 224 2.26 0.49 6.76
CA LEU A 224 3.45 0.83 5.98
C LEU A 224 4.62 1.30 6.89
N ALA A 225 4.34 2.13 7.90
CA ALA A 225 5.38 2.57 8.83
C ALA A 225 6.01 1.38 9.59
N GLN A 226 5.19 0.42 10.06
CA GLN A 226 5.68 -0.82 10.67
C GLN A 226 6.48 -1.66 9.67
N TRP A 227 5.96 -1.82 8.46
CA TRP A 227 6.65 -2.55 7.40
C TRP A 227 8.04 -1.96 7.12
N LYS A 228 8.16 -0.63 6.98
CA LYS A 228 9.44 0.07 6.75
C LYS A 228 10.45 -0.14 7.87
N LEU A 229 10.02 -0.04 9.13
CA LEU A 229 10.87 -0.29 10.28
C LEU A 229 11.45 -1.72 10.25
N ASN A 230 10.66 -2.68 9.80
CA ASN A 230 11.03 -4.09 9.78
C ASN A 230 11.81 -4.50 8.51
N THR A 231 11.79 -3.69 7.45
CA THR A 231 12.52 -3.94 6.19
C THR A 231 13.76 -3.06 6.01
N ILE A 232 14.08 -2.20 6.97
CA ILE A 232 15.25 -1.29 6.89
C ILE A 232 16.58 -2.01 6.72
N ASN A 233 16.71 -3.25 7.21
CA ASN A 233 17.92 -4.06 7.07
C ASN A 233 17.75 -5.24 6.10
N ALA A 234 16.68 -5.22 5.29
CA ALA A 234 16.47 -6.25 4.28
C ALA A 234 17.55 -6.18 3.20
N GLY A 235 18.04 -7.35 2.77
CA GLY A 235 19.05 -7.49 1.71
C GLY A 235 18.54 -7.03 0.35
N SER A 236 19.45 -6.92 -0.62
CA SER A 236 19.15 -6.52 -2.00
C SER A 236 18.21 -7.51 -2.73
N ASP A 237 18.20 -8.77 -2.29
CA ASP A 237 17.40 -9.87 -2.83
C ASP A 237 16.08 -10.10 -2.08
N PHE A 238 15.72 -9.20 -1.17
CA PHE A 238 14.45 -9.25 -0.41
C PHE A 238 13.22 -9.20 -1.31
N LEU A 239 13.28 -8.43 -2.40
CA LEU A 239 12.20 -8.27 -3.36
C LEU A 239 12.69 -8.67 -4.74
N THR A 240 11.79 -9.22 -5.56
CA THR A 240 12.03 -9.48 -6.98
C THR A 240 10.79 -9.12 -7.79
N LEU A 241 10.99 -8.89 -9.09
CA LEU A 241 9.91 -8.63 -10.03
C LEU A 241 9.58 -9.93 -10.78
N LYS A 242 8.35 -10.40 -10.64
CA LYS A 242 7.84 -11.59 -11.31
C LYS A 242 6.51 -11.25 -11.99
N ASP A 243 6.44 -11.39 -13.30
CA ASP A 243 5.22 -11.17 -14.09
C ASP A 243 4.54 -9.81 -13.80
N GLY A 244 5.34 -8.74 -13.71
CA GLY A 244 4.85 -7.39 -13.41
C GLY A 244 4.43 -7.16 -11.95
N ARG A 245 4.72 -8.11 -11.06
CA ARG A 245 4.44 -8.02 -9.62
C ARG A 245 5.72 -8.01 -8.81
N VAL A 246 5.78 -7.12 -7.83
CA VAL A 246 6.83 -7.13 -6.81
C VAL A 246 6.47 -8.18 -5.77
N VAL A 247 7.30 -9.21 -5.66
CA VAL A 247 7.10 -10.33 -4.74
C VAL A 247 8.24 -10.40 -3.74
N TYR A 248 7.97 -10.91 -2.54
CA TYR A 248 9.02 -11.20 -1.57
C TYR A 248 9.80 -12.45 -2.02
N ASN A 249 11.13 -12.41 -1.91
CA ASN A 249 12.01 -13.49 -2.35
C ASN A 249 12.84 -14.02 -1.18
N LYS A 250 13.97 -13.38 -0.83
CA LYS A 250 14.75 -13.78 0.35
C LYS A 250 14.29 -13.01 1.58
N ILE A 251 13.28 -13.55 2.27
CA ILE A 251 12.70 -12.98 3.48
C ILE A 251 13.72 -13.03 4.64
N PRO A 252 14.13 -11.89 5.21
CA PRO A 252 14.99 -11.85 6.39
C PRO A 252 14.37 -12.54 7.61
N SER A 253 15.20 -13.13 8.47
CA SER A 253 14.75 -13.87 9.66
C SER A 253 14.02 -13.02 10.71
N ASN A 254 14.16 -11.69 10.65
CA ASN A 254 13.42 -10.78 11.53
C ASN A 254 11.98 -10.51 11.07
N LEU A 255 11.62 -10.94 9.86
CA LEU A 255 10.25 -10.90 9.33
C LEU A 255 9.58 -12.27 9.49
N VAL A 256 8.26 -12.27 9.46
CA VAL A 256 7.45 -13.49 9.54
C VAL A 256 6.67 -13.63 8.24
N ASP A 257 6.89 -14.71 7.51
CA ASP A 257 6.07 -15.02 6.33
C ASP A 257 4.72 -15.58 6.79
N PHE A 258 3.61 -14.98 6.35
CA PHE A 258 2.27 -15.48 6.66
C PHE A 258 2.09 -16.94 6.23
N ALA A 259 2.69 -17.35 5.11
CA ALA A 259 2.61 -18.73 4.61
C ALA A 259 3.24 -19.76 5.56
N SER A 260 4.12 -19.31 6.48
CA SER A 260 4.74 -20.18 7.49
C SER A 260 3.87 -20.39 8.74
N LEU A 261 2.73 -19.68 8.85
CA LEU A 261 1.88 -19.70 10.04
C LEU A 261 0.83 -20.79 9.98
N ASP A 262 0.65 -21.48 11.11
CA ASP A 262 -0.50 -22.34 11.35
C ASP A 262 -1.76 -21.48 11.49
N GLN A 263 -2.65 -21.57 10.50
CA GLN A 263 -3.87 -20.77 10.42
C GLN A 263 -4.83 -21.08 11.57
N THR A 264 -4.86 -22.33 12.07
CA THR A 264 -5.71 -22.67 13.22
C THR A 264 -5.21 -21.97 14.47
N LYS A 265 -3.89 -21.95 14.68
CA LYS A 265 -3.27 -21.23 15.80
C LYS A 265 -3.37 -19.71 15.65
N LEU A 266 -3.37 -19.19 14.41
CA LEU A 266 -3.60 -17.78 14.12
C LEU A 266 -4.99 -17.37 14.61
N LEU A 267 -6.02 -18.12 14.23
CA LEU A 267 -7.40 -17.85 14.64
C LEU A 267 -7.61 -18.09 16.13
N ALA A 268 -6.93 -19.08 16.73
CA ALA A 268 -6.97 -19.29 18.17
C ALA A 268 -6.20 -18.23 18.98
N GLY A 269 -5.55 -17.25 18.33
CA GLY A 269 -4.75 -16.23 19.00
C GLY A 269 -3.43 -16.72 19.59
N THR A 270 -3.09 -18.00 19.44
CA THR A 270 -1.95 -18.64 20.12
C THR A 270 -0.63 -18.50 19.39
N VAL A 271 -0.64 -18.16 18.08
CA VAL A 271 0.62 -17.79 17.42
C VAL A 271 1.21 -16.55 18.07
N PHE A 272 0.41 -15.63 18.63
CA PHE A 272 0.84 -14.29 19.01
C PHE A 272 1.77 -14.20 20.24
N GLY A 273 2.39 -15.31 20.64
CA GLY A 273 3.37 -15.42 21.72
C GLY A 273 2.79 -15.99 23.00
N ASN A 274 1.50 -15.78 23.23
CA ASN A 274 0.77 -16.23 24.42
C ASN A 274 -0.67 -16.64 24.05
N ALA A 275 -1.38 -17.27 24.98
CA ALA A 275 -2.79 -17.59 24.79
C ALA A 275 -3.68 -16.38 25.16
N PRO A 276 -4.89 -16.27 24.59
CA PRO A 276 -5.93 -15.41 25.12
C PRO A 276 -6.17 -15.63 26.62
N ALA A 277 -6.57 -14.59 27.34
CA ALA A 277 -6.78 -14.57 28.79
C ALA A 277 -5.55 -14.90 29.66
N SER A 278 -4.36 -15.09 29.08
CA SER A 278 -3.15 -15.46 29.85
C SER A 278 -2.58 -14.36 30.73
N GLY A 279 -3.09 -13.12 30.62
CA GLY A 279 -2.52 -11.94 31.27
C GLY A 279 -1.14 -11.52 30.73
N THR A 280 -0.56 -12.26 29.78
CA THR A 280 0.75 -11.96 29.19
C THR A 280 0.56 -11.34 27.80
N PRO A 281 1.18 -10.17 27.50
CA PRO A 281 0.95 -9.47 26.25
C PRO A 281 1.25 -10.26 24.98
N ALA A 282 0.61 -9.87 23.86
CA ALA A 282 1.02 -10.31 22.54
C ALA A 282 2.48 -9.89 22.25
N SER A 283 3.19 -10.65 21.41
CA SER A 283 4.59 -10.34 21.08
C SER A 283 4.71 -9.27 19.98
N PRO A 284 5.61 -8.28 20.10
CA PRO A 284 5.81 -7.27 19.06
C PRO A 284 6.28 -7.81 17.70
N LYS A 285 6.79 -9.06 17.65
CA LYS A 285 7.22 -9.70 16.40
C LYS A 285 6.10 -9.89 15.38
N TRP A 286 4.84 -9.81 15.80
CA TRP A 286 3.67 -10.02 14.94
C TRP A 286 3.30 -8.79 14.12
N CYS A 287 3.84 -7.62 14.46
CA CYS A 287 3.81 -6.43 13.59
C CYS A 287 4.80 -6.53 12.41
N ARG A 288 5.46 -7.68 12.23
CA ARG A 288 6.49 -7.95 11.20
C ARG A 288 6.05 -8.98 10.15
N ILE A 289 4.76 -9.32 10.13
CA ILE A 289 4.22 -10.29 9.17
C ILE A 289 4.15 -9.66 7.78
N ILE A 290 4.60 -10.41 6.77
CA ILE A 290 4.49 -10.09 5.34
C ILE A 290 3.69 -11.18 4.62
N ASN A 291 3.43 -11.01 3.32
CA ASN A 291 2.55 -11.91 2.54
C ASN A 291 1.16 -12.10 3.15
N ILE A 292 0.66 -11.08 3.86
CA ILE A 292 -0.68 -11.11 4.45
C ILE A 292 -1.71 -11.27 3.32
N PRO A 293 -2.70 -12.18 3.45
CA PRO A 293 -3.71 -12.39 2.43
C PRO A 293 -4.47 -11.09 2.16
N GLN A 294 -4.66 -10.80 0.88
CA GLN A 294 -5.31 -9.58 0.39
C GLN A 294 -6.77 -9.88 0.05
N GLY A 295 -7.62 -8.86 0.13
CA GLY A 295 -9.03 -8.97 -0.26
C GLY A 295 -10.00 -8.95 0.91
N THR A 296 -11.26 -9.18 0.56
CA THR A 296 -12.43 -9.00 1.43
C THR A 296 -13.20 -10.30 1.68
N ASP A 297 -12.69 -11.45 1.23
CA ASP A 297 -13.28 -12.74 1.62
C ASP A 297 -13.10 -12.99 3.12
N LEU A 298 -13.94 -13.84 3.70
CA LEU A 298 -13.96 -14.07 5.13
C LEU A 298 -12.62 -14.58 5.68
N ASN A 299 -11.90 -15.43 4.96
CA ASN A 299 -10.61 -15.95 5.44
C ASN A 299 -9.55 -14.84 5.48
N SER A 300 -9.49 -14.00 4.45
CA SER A 300 -8.66 -12.81 4.45
C SER A 300 -9.04 -11.84 5.58
N GLN A 301 -10.33 -11.59 5.80
CA GLN A 301 -10.80 -10.75 6.91
C GLN A 301 -10.40 -11.32 8.27
N LYS A 302 -10.56 -12.62 8.49
CA LYS A 302 -10.15 -13.32 9.72
C LYS A 302 -8.65 -13.11 9.97
N ALA A 303 -7.82 -13.49 9.00
CA ALA A 303 -6.36 -13.39 9.11
C ALA A 303 -5.90 -11.94 9.36
N GLN A 304 -6.36 -11.00 8.53
CA GLN A 304 -6.01 -9.58 8.65
C GLN A 304 -6.43 -8.98 10.00
N THR A 305 -7.62 -9.33 10.49
CA THR A 305 -8.12 -8.87 11.81
C THR A 305 -7.23 -9.39 12.92
N MET A 306 -6.95 -10.70 12.95
CA MET A 306 -6.15 -11.31 14.00
C MET A 306 -4.73 -10.74 14.03
N ILE A 307 -4.14 -10.46 12.86
CA ILE A 307 -2.82 -9.82 12.78
C ILE A 307 -2.88 -8.38 13.31
N ALA A 308 -3.88 -7.60 12.89
CA ALA A 308 -3.99 -6.19 13.25
C ALA A 308 -4.25 -5.98 14.74
N VAL A 309 -5.25 -6.68 15.30
CA VAL A 309 -5.61 -6.60 16.72
C VAL A 309 -4.46 -7.06 17.61
N ASN A 310 -3.81 -8.18 17.28
CA ASN A 310 -2.74 -8.68 18.14
C ASN A 310 -1.42 -7.92 17.96
N CYS A 311 -1.18 -7.31 16.80
CA CYS A 311 -0.15 -6.28 16.70
C CYS A 311 -0.51 -5.08 17.59
N ALA A 312 -1.78 -4.65 17.61
CA ALA A 312 -2.25 -3.59 18.51
C ALA A 312 -1.92 -3.92 19.98
N ARG A 313 -2.33 -5.10 20.45
CA ARG A 313 -2.18 -5.53 21.84
C ARG A 313 -0.74 -5.84 22.27
N SER A 314 0.22 -5.86 21.35
CA SER A 314 1.63 -6.18 21.64
C SER A 314 2.43 -5.07 22.30
N GLU A 315 1.92 -3.83 22.26
CA GLU A 315 2.59 -2.65 22.81
C GLU A 315 1.59 -1.80 23.59
N LYS A 316 2.08 -1.10 24.62
CA LYS A 316 1.28 -0.09 25.33
C LYS A 316 0.92 1.05 24.37
N ARG A 317 -0.27 1.65 24.50
CA ARG A 317 -0.72 2.73 23.60
C ARG A 317 -1.54 3.78 24.32
N TYR A 318 -1.37 5.02 23.92
CA TYR A 318 -2.21 6.11 24.41
C TYR A 318 -3.57 6.10 23.72
N CYS A 319 -4.62 5.81 24.48
CA CYS A 319 -6.00 6.01 24.09
C CYS A 319 -6.47 7.37 24.61
N LYS A 320 -7.03 8.19 23.72
CA LYS A 320 -7.50 9.54 24.06
C LYS A 320 -8.86 9.46 24.76
N GLU A 321 -9.10 10.40 25.65
CA GLU A 321 -10.39 10.58 26.33
C GLU A 321 -11.52 10.76 25.32
N VAL A 322 -12.66 10.15 25.64
CA VAL A 322 -13.94 10.42 25.00
C VAL A 322 -14.89 10.98 26.05
N LYS A 323 -15.52 12.09 25.69
CA LYS A 323 -16.50 12.81 26.52
C LYS A 323 -17.90 12.51 26.01
N ASP A 324 -18.86 12.50 26.91
CA ASP A 324 -20.27 12.36 26.54
C ASP A 324 -20.66 13.52 25.60
N PRO A 325 -21.15 13.23 24.38
CA PRO A 325 -21.54 14.27 23.43
C PRO A 325 -22.72 15.14 23.90
N LYS A 326 -23.52 14.65 24.87
CA LYS A 326 -24.63 15.40 25.50
C LYS A 326 -24.21 16.14 26.76
N ASP A 327 -23.07 15.77 27.36
CA ASP A 327 -22.51 16.40 28.56
C ASP A 327 -20.97 16.36 28.55
N PRO A 328 -20.30 17.39 28.01
CA PRO A 328 -18.84 17.41 27.85
C PRO A 328 -18.06 17.48 29.18
N THR A 329 -18.77 17.53 30.32
CA THR A 329 -18.17 17.41 31.66
C THR A 329 -18.05 15.96 32.12
N LYS A 330 -18.76 15.03 31.48
CA LYS A 330 -18.69 13.60 31.77
C LYS A 330 -17.72 12.89 30.84
N VAL A 331 -16.83 12.11 31.45
CA VAL A 331 -15.89 11.25 30.75
C VAL A 331 -16.55 9.89 30.51
N GLU A 332 -16.74 9.53 29.25
CA GLU A 332 -17.30 8.23 28.85
C GLU A 332 -16.18 7.18 28.82
N PHE A 333 -15.02 7.55 28.27
CA PHE A 333 -13.81 6.74 28.29
C PHE A 333 -12.62 7.60 28.72
N ALA A 334 -11.96 7.23 29.81
CA ALA A 334 -10.79 7.95 30.30
C ALA A 334 -9.62 7.89 29.29
N ALA A 335 -8.87 8.98 29.21
CA ALA A 335 -7.56 8.96 28.55
C ALA A 335 -6.56 8.14 29.36
N GLY A 336 -5.61 7.52 28.68
CA GLY A 336 -4.49 6.91 29.35
C GLY A 336 -3.62 6.05 28.44
N MET A 337 -2.42 5.77 28.92
CA MET A 337 -1.60 4.70 28.38
C MET A 337 -2.22 3.36 28.77
N GLN A 338 -2.89 2.72 27.83
CA GLN A 338 -3.37 1.36 28.00
C GLN A 338 -2.16 0.40 27.95
N PRO A 339 -2.05 -0.56 28.88
CA PRO A 339 -0.95 -1.52 28.88
C PRO A 339 -1.05 -2.42 27.65
N ALA A 340 0.09 -2.99 27.23
CA ALA A 340 0.06 -4.14 26.33
C ALA A 340 -0.71 -5.28 27.02
N THR A 341 -1.46 -6.07 26.26
CA THR A 341 -2.43 -7.03 26.82
C THR A 341 -2.45 -8.35 26.06
N SER A 342 -3.02 -9.41 26.65
CA SER A 342 -2.98 -10.76 26.10
C SER A 342 -3.64 -10.83 24.72
N PRO A 343 -3.21 -11.72 23.81
CA PRO A 343 -3.84 -11.86 22.50
C PRO A 343 -5.35 -12.10 22.56
N LEU A 344 -6.05 -11.80 21.46
CA LEU A 344 -7.42 -12.25 21.21
C LEU A 344 -7.44 -13.45 20.28
N ALA A 345 -8.47 -14.29 20.43
CA ALA A 345 -8.89 -15.27 19.43
C ALA A 345 -9.99 -14.71 18.52
N TRP A 346 -10.12 -15.29 17.33
CA TRP A 346 -11.27 -15.07 16.47
C TRP A 346 -12.50 -15.75 17.04
N GLY A 347 -13.61 -15.03 17.12
CA GLY A 347 -14.90 -15.55 17.55
C GLY A 347 -15.96 -15.44 16.44
N ASP A 348 -16.50 -16.57 16.00
CA ASP A 348 -17.57 -16.57 14.97
C ASP A 348 -18.87 -15.96 15.52
N LYS A 349 -19.12 -16.07 16.83
CA LYS A 349 -20.25 -15.39 17.50
C LYS A 349 -20.08 -13.87 17.45
N GLU A 350 -18.89 -13.38 17.81
CA GLU A 350 -18.57 -11.95 17.81
C GLU A 350 -18.62 -11.38 16.40
N TYR A 351 -18.17 -12.16 15.41
CA TYR A 351 -18.32 -11.83 13.99
C TYR A 351 -19.78 -11.69 13.57
N ASN A 352 -20.65 -12.66 13.91
CA ASN A 352 -22.07 -12.60 13.57
C ASN A 352 -22.74 -11.38 14.22
N ASN A 353 -22.47 -11.15 15.51
CA ASN A 353 -22.96 -9.96 16.20
C ASN A 353 -22.49 -8.66 15.51
N ALA A 354 -21.26 -8.66 14.97
CA ALA A 354 -20.72 -7.48 14.29
C ALA A 354 -21.37 -7.30 12.91
N MET A 355 -21.70 -8.40 12.24
CA MET A 355 -22.44 -8.41 10.98
C MET A 355 -23.84 -7.83 11.16
N ASP A 356 -24.56 -8.19 12.23
CA ASP A 356 -25.89 -7.63 12.51
C ASP A 356 -25.87 -6.09 12.54
N ASN A 357 -24.93 -5.51 13.31
CA ASN A 357 -24.80 -4.05 13.35
C ASN A 357 -24.26 -3.46 12.03
N THR A 358 -23.35 -4.14 11.33
CA THR A 358 -22.88 -3.71 10.00
C THR A 358 -24.05 -3.58 9.03
N ASP A 359 -24.99 -4.53 9.06
CA ASP A 359 -26.18 -4.55 8.21
C ASP A 359 -27.16 -3.46 8.58
N LEU A 360 -27.29 -3.15 9.87
CA LEU A 360 -28.06 -2.00 10.33
C LEU A 360 -27.42 -0.68 9.94
N GLN A 361 -26.10 -0.54 10.02
CA GLN A 361 -25.42 0.67 9.54
C GLN A 361 -25.63 0.86 8.03
N GLN A 362 -25.52 -0.21 7.25
CA GLN A 362 -25.82 -0.21 5.82
C GLN A 362 -27.28 0.18 5.55
N LYS A 363 -28.25 -0.46 6.24
CA LYS A 363 -29.68 -0.19 6.09
C LYS A 363 -30.03 1.26 6.40
N ASN A 364 -29.39 1.84 7.40
CA ASN A 364 -29.59 3.24 7.81
C ASN A 364 -28.69 4.22 7.03
N ASN A 365 -27.79 3.72 6.18
CA ASN A 365 -26.76 4.48 5.49
C ASN A 365 -26.00 5.47 6.40
N LYS A 366 -25.68 5.04 7.63
CA LYS A 366 -25.13 5.90 8.67
C LYS A 366 -24.25 5.11 9.62
N GLN A 367 -23.22 5.76 10.17
CA GLN A 367 -22.46 5.20 11.28
C GLN A 367 -23.28 5.15 12.56
N GLY A 368 -23.21 4.04 13.28
CA GLY A 368 -23.83 3.94 14.60
C GLY A 368 -23.73 2.55 15.23
N HIS A 369 -23.97 2.54 16.54
CA HIS A 369 -24.24 1.34 17.31
C HIS A 369 -25.76 1.11 17.34
N PHE A 370 -26.32 0.62 16.23
CA PHE A 370 -27.76 0.35 16.11
C PHE A 370 -28.16 -0.92 16.85
N GLU A 371 -27.21 -1.84 17.01
CA GLU A 371 -27.38 -3.06 17.79
C GLU A 371 -26.06 -3.39 18.50
N GLN A 372 -26.14 -3.57 19.82
CA GLN A 372 -25.00 -3.89 20.67
C GLN A 372 -25.18 -5.29 21.24
N ASN A 373 -24.67 -6.27 20.49
CA ASN A 373 -24.59 -7.66 20.90
C ASN A 373 -23.14 -7.96 21.33
N GLY A 374 -22.86 -7.99 22.63
CA GLY A 374 -21.51 -8.19 23.19
C GLY A 374 -21.22 -7.25 24.35
N GLN A 375 -19.97 -7.26 24.85
CA GLN A 375 -19.55 -6.37 25.94
C GLN A 375 -19.02 -5.03 25.44
N ALA A 376 -18.41 -5.00 24.25
CA ALA A 376 -18.00 -3.77 23.60
C ALA A 376 -18.01 -3.91 22.07
N GLN A 377 -18.12 -2.77 21.39
CA GLN A 377 -18.22 -2.69 19.93
C GLN A 377 -17.44 -1.48 19.41
N ASN A 378 -16.72 -1.65 18.30
CA ASN A 378 -16.23 -0.55 17.47
C ASN A 378 -17.07 -0.50 16.20
N ALA A 379 -17.70 0.63 15.90
CA ALA A 379 -18.51 0.80 14.70
C ALA A 379 -18.00 2.01 13.92
N PHE A 380 -17.74 1.82 12.63
CA PHE A 380 -17.16 2.86 11.79
C PHE A 380 -17.70 2.79 10.37
N THR A 381 -17.73 3.95 9.74
CA THR A 381 -18.06 4.05 8.32
C THR A 381 -17.08 4.97 7.61
N ILE A 382 -16.88 4.72 6.32
CA ILE A 382 -16.11 5.62 5.47
C ILE A 382 -17.02 6.12 4.36
N SER A 383 -17.38 7.40 4.43
CA SER A 383 -18.20 8.09 3.44
C SER A 383 -17.32 8.84 2.40
N PRO A 384 -17.79 9.02 1.15
CA PRO A 384 -16.96 9.21 -0.02
C PRO A 384 -16.60 10.69 -0.23
N TYR A 385 -15.74 11.23 0.63
CA TYR A 385 -15.03 12.48 0.33
C TYR A 385 -13.66 12.16 -0.30
N GLY A 386 -13.68 11.36 -1.38
CA GLY A 386 -12.47 11.02 -2.14
C GLY A 386 -11.49 10.06 -1.45
N ALA A 387 -11.86 9.46 -0.31
CA ALA A 387 -11.04 8.43 0.33
C ALA A 387 -11.17 7.09 -0.44
N PRO A 388 -10.06 6.42 -0.81
CA PRO A 388 -10.11 5.10 -1.42
C PRO A 388 -10.79 4.09 -0.48
N PRO A 389 -11.57 3.13 -1.02
CA PRO A 389 -12.20 2.09 -0.21
C PRO A 389 -11.15 1.28 0.57
N PHE A 390 -11.59 0.62 1.63
CA PHE A 390 -10.73 -0.31 2.33
C PHE A 390 -10.54 -1.58 1.52
N ALA A 391 -9.28 -2.00 1.38
CA ALA A 391 -8.94 -3.25 0.71
C ALA A 391 -8.93 -4.46 1.66
N GLY A 392 -9.28 -4.24 2.94
CA GLY A 392 -9.35 -5.29 3.98
C GLY A 392 -9.36 -4.73 5.42
N THR A 393 -9.55 -5.62 6.40
CA THR A 393 -9.79 -5.25 7.81
C THR A 393 -8.53 -4.78 8.54
N LEU A 394 -7.32 -5.17 8.12
CA LEU A 394 -6.09 -4.74 8.78
C LEU A 394 -5.94 -3.21 8.70
N LYS A 395 -6.30 -2.64 7.55
CA LYS A 395 -6.32 -1.19 7.37
C LYS A 395 -7.29 -0.54 8.36
N ALA A 396 -8.50 -1.06 8.50
CA ALA A 396 -9.50 -0.52 9.43
C ALA A 396 -9.09 -0.61 10.91
N VAL A 397 -8.57 -1.76 11.33
CA VAL A 397 -8.24 -2.03 12.73
C VAL A 397 -6.98 -1.29 13.16
N TYR A 398 -5.94 -1.27 12.33
CA TYR A 398 -4.61 -0.75 12.70
C TYR A 398 -4.07 0.30 11.73
N GLY A 399 -4.22 0.06 10.43
CA GLY A 399 -3.40 0.74 9.42
C GLY A 399 -3.89 2.10 8.93
N TYR A 400 -5.14 2.47 9.21
CA TYR A 400 -5.81 3.57 8.53
C TYR A 400 -5.28 4.93 8.97
N THR A 401 -4.83 5.71 7.99
CA THR A 401 -4.10 6.98 8.13
C THR A 401 -2.73 6.84 8.80
N ALA A 402 -2.03 7.96 8.97
CA ALA A 402 -0.69 7.96 9.53
C ALA A 402 -0.70 7.61 11.03
N PRO A 403 0.39 7.03 11.56
CA PRO A 403 0.54 6.81 13.00
C PRO A 403 0.24 8.09 13.77
N LYS A 404 -0.48 7.96 14.90
CA LYS A 404 -0.82 9.11 15.75
C LYS A 404 0.43 9.71 16.41
N ASP A 405 1.26 8.84 16.99
CA ASP A 405 2.58 9.19 17.50
C ASP A 405 3.46 7.94 17.51
N ALA A 406 4.49 7.92 16.66
CA ALA A 406 5.38 6.78 16.52
C ALA A 406 6.55 6.79 17.51
N ASN A 407 6.70 7.82 18.36
CA ASN A 407 7.80 7.92 19.31
C ASN A 407 7.53 7.08 20.58
N PRO A 408 8.23 5.95 20.82
CA PRO A 408 7.95 5.07 21.96
C PRO A 408 8.20 5.73 23.33
N ALA A 409 8.96 6.82 23.37
CA ALA A 409 9.22 7.60 24.57
C ALA A 409 8.14 8.67 24.85
N SER A 410 7.23 8.91 23.90
CA SER A 410 6.16 9.88 24.07
C SER A 410 5.11 9.39 25.07
N PRO A 411 4.59 10.25 25.96
CA PRO A 411 3.43 9.91 26.80
C PRO A 411 2.14 9.73 25.97
N TYR A 412 2.17 10.09 24.68
CA TYR A 412 1.07 9.95 23.75
C TYR A 412 1.33 8.88 22.68
N PHE A 413 2.34 8.02 22.88
CA PHE A 413 2.73 6.97 21.95
C PHE A 413 1.54 6.13 21.49
N ASN A 414 1.30 6.12 20.18
CA ASN A 414 0.35 5.23 19.52
C ASN A 414 0.75 5.11 18.04
N ASN A 415 1.38 3.99 17.70
CA ASN A 415 1.87 3.68 16.36
C ASN A 415 0.80 3.11 15.42
N ALA A 416 -0.46 3.00 15.86
CA ALA A 416 -1.59 2.73 14.98
C ALA A 416 -2.06 4.00 14.28
N GLY A 417 -2.75 3.81 13.16
CA GLY A 417 -3.26 4.90 12.35
C GLY A 417 -4.34 5.68 13.08
N THR A 418 -4.29 7.01 13.01
CA THR A 418 -5.13 7.90 13.84
C THR A 418 -6.64 7.63 13.69
N ASN A 419 -7.07 7.19 12.50
CA ASN A 419 -8.48 6.90 12.22
C ASN A 419 -8.78 5.39 12.20
N SER A 420 -7.81 4.54 12.52
CA SER A 420 -8.03 3.11 12.73
C SER A 420 -8.66 2.84 14.09
N PHE A 421 -9.24 1.66 14.32
CA PHE A 421 -9.79 1.32 15.64
C PHE A 421 -8.75 1.43 16.76
N ALA A 422 -7.53 0.94 16.54
CA ALA A 422 -6.46 1.00 17.54
C ALA A 422 -5.90 2.43 17.79
N GLY A 423 -6.15 3.38 16.88
CA GLY A 423 -5.71 4.78 17.02
C GLY A 423 -6.80 5.76 17.43
N HIS A 424 -8.05 5.44 17.13
CA HIS A 424 -9.19 6.34 17.28
C HIS A 424 -9.68 6.41 18.74
N PRO A 425 -10.01 7.61 19.27
CA PRO A 425 -10.61 7.76 20.60
C PRO A 425 -11.91 6.94 20.73
N GLY A 426 -12.09 6.20 21.82
CA GLY A 426 -13.29 5.39 22.08
C GLY A 426 -13.24 3.99 21.45
N HIS A 427 -12.48 3.80 20.38
CA HIS A 427 -12.21 2.48 19.82
C HIS A 427 -10.96 1.84 20.41
N CYS A 428 -9.92 2.66 20.62
CA CYS A 428 -8.63 2.23 21.17
C CYS A 428 -8.78 1.53 22.53
N GLN A 429 -9.69 2.02 23.39
CA GLN A 429 -9.97 1.40 24.69
C GLN A 429 -10.51 -0.02 24.55
N ASN A 430 -11.39 -0.26 23.57
CA ASN A 430 -11.94 -1.60 23.31
C ASN A 430 -10.88 -2.55 22.73
N GLU A 431 -10.03 -2.08 21.82
CA GLU A 431 -8.92 -2.88 21.27
C GLU A 431 -7.96 -3.37 22.36
N MET A 432 -7.69 -2.49 23.33
CA MET A 432 -6.74 -2.73 24.42
C MET A 432 -7.39 -3.31 25.69
N ALA A 433 -8.69 -3.62 25.66
CA ALA A 433 -9.41 -4.16 26.80
C ALA A 433 -8.81 -5.51 27.26
N ASP A 434 -8.44 -5.58 28.55
CA ASP A 434 -7.81 -6.77 29.16
C ASP A 434 -8.81 -7.91 29.41
N TRP A 435 -10.08 -7.58 29.65
CA TRP A 435 -11.16 -8.54 29.80
C TRP A 435 -11.48 -9.27 28.49
N ALA A 436 -11.20 -8.69 27.33
CA ALA A 436 -11.54 -9.29 26.05
C ALA A 436 -10.64 -10.50 25.77
N THR A 437 -11.24 -11.60 25.35
CA THR A 437 -10.59 -12.87 25.00
C THR A 437 -10.87 -13.27 23.54
N THR A 438 -11.99 -12.83 22.99
CA THR A 438 -12.40 -13.06 21.59
C THR A 438 -12.85 -11.80 20.88
N THR A 439 -12.67 -11.75 19.56
CA THR A 439 -13.18 -10.67 18.70
C THR A 439 -13.60 -11.18 17.33
N GLY A 440 -14.47 -10.43 16.66
CA GLY A 440 -14.84 -10.65 15.25
C GLY A 440 -15.15 -9.33 14.57
N VAL A 441 -14.69 -9.18 13.32
CA VAL A 441 -14.92 -7.99 12.48
C VAL A 441 -15.76 -8.37 11.28
N SER A 442 -16.86 -7.67 11.09
CA SER A 442 -17.62 -7.68 9.85
C SER A 442 -17.26 -6.46 9.02
N PHE A 443 -16.93 -6.69 7.75
CA PHE A 443 -16.65 -5.66 6.78
C PHE A 443 -17.46 -5.91 5.49
N LYS A 444 -18.30 -4.94 5.11
CA LYS A 444 -19.03 -4.94 3.85
C LYS A 444 -18.60 -3.76 2.99
N VAL A 445 -17.94 -4.06 1.87
CA VAL A 445 -17.63 -3.07 0.83
C VAL A 445 -18.89 -2.84 0.03
N ILE A 446 -19.41 -1.62 0.09
CA ILE A 446 -20.52 -1.18 -0.79
C ILE A 446 -19.96 -0.36 -1.94
N THR A 447 -18.74 0.17 -1.79
CA THR A 447 -18.04 0.95 -2.82
C THR A 447 -17.53 0.03 -3.94
N ALA A 448 -18.40 -0.34 -4.86
CA ALA A 448 -18.00 -0.99 -6.11
C ALA A 448 -17.73 0.07 -7.19
N HIS A 449 -16.58 -0.02 -7.85
CA HIS A 449 -16.28 0.64 -9.13
C HIS A 449 -16.67 2.13 -9.24
N GLY A 450 -16.16 2.97 -8.36
CA GLY A 450 -16.23 4.44 -8.54
C GLY A 450 -17.61 5.07 -8.30
N ALA A 451 -18.61 4.31 -7.86
CA ALA A 451 -19.82 4.89 -7.28
C ALA A 451 -19.56 5.28 -5.82
N THR A 452 -20.05 6.46 -5.44
CA THR A 452 -19.99 7.01 -4.08
C THR A 452 -20.75 6.10 -3.10
N GLY A 453 -20.04 5.16 -2.48
CA GLY A 453 -20.55 4.28 -1.43
C GLY A 453 -19.94 4.62 -0.07
N VAL A 454 -20.63 4.24 1.00
CA VAL A 454 -20.09 4.25 2.35
C VAL A 454 -19.69 2.82 2.70
N ASP A 455 -18.42 2.59 3.05
CA ASP A 455 -17.97 1.28 3.53
C ASP A 455 -18.33 1.14 5.02
N PHE A 456 -18.98 0.03 5.40
CA PHE A 456 -19.48 -0.19 6.76
C PHE A 456 -18.70 -1.30 7.46
N LEU A 457 -18.28 -1.01 8.69
CA LEU A 457 -17.47 -1.91 9.49
C LEU A 457 -17.99 -1.96 10.92
N THR A 458 -18.00 -3.14 11.50
CA THR A 458 -18.17 -3.32 12.95
C THR A 458 -17.21 -4.37 13.46
N GLN A 459 -16.67 -4.14 14.64
CA GLN A 459 -15.93 -5.12 15.42
C GLN A 459 -16.64 -5.31 16.77
N ASN A 460 -16.78 -6.55 17.21
CA ASN A 460 -17.27 -6.87 18.55
C ASN A 460 -16.23 -7.60 19.38
N PHE A 461 -16.39 -7.50 20.69
CA PHE A 461 -15.52 -8.12 21.69
C PHE A 461 -16.34 -8.85 22.76
N ALA A 462 -15.78 -9.96 23.25
CA ALA A 462 -16.28 -10.73 24.38
C ALA A 462 -15.12 -11.27 25.22
N GLY A 463 -15.38 -11.52 26.51
CA GLY A 463 -14.42 -11.94 27.53
C GLY A 463 -14.80 -13.21 28.25
#